data_AF-A0A3N5Z990-F1
#
_entry.id   AF-A0A3N5Z990-F1
#
_cell.length_a   1.000
_cell.length_b   1.000
_cell.length_c   1.000
_cell.angle_alpha   90.00
_cell.angle_beta   90.00
_cell.angle_gamma   90.00
#
_symmetry.space_group_name_H-M   'P 1'
#
loop_
_entity.id
_entity.type
_entity.pdbx_description
1 polymer ?
#
loop_
_entity_poly.entity_id
_entity_poly.type
_entity_poly.pdbx_seq_one_letter_code
_entity_poly.pdbx_strand_id
1 'polypeptide(L)'
;MKQNVLSGVIFLLVLSWCSVGFSAYHHEGERDAEKFLTVYPVKAGTKLDNCALCHKGGEYLDSKNKPVELGSCQWCHRTYGYDGAGDIQETMNEYGKAYKSAGRNAEAVTSLNSQDSDGDGYDNATEINADNFPGNADDHPGLTVAPYRIYTREQLEALANHSQFLLMNTSRSGDFYAEYTGVPIKDLLDDAGILPSATGIKVYAPDGWGQNHPLEYEESLDMYHVYGNAPGQSYQYPPATYYYDLEADTTKNPDNGWCDYSAVSCTGRSHGDSIFVENGLKAILAYKREGAALDPGVLNNENKLDGEGPFRVVVPQKFVGEPDQSSKSNAQDVK
;
A
#
# COMPACT_ATOMS: atom_id res chain seq x y z
N MET A 1 6.35 -45.34 49.84
CA MET A 1 5.69 -44.02 50.04
C MET A 1 6.24 -43.09 48.97
N LYS A 2 5.45 -42.84 47.92
CA LYS A 2 4.65 -41.59 47.71
C LYS A 2 5.57 -40.42 47.36
N GLN A 3 5.37 -39.60 46.32
CA GLN A 3 4.39 -39.50 45.24
C GLN A 3 4.80 -38.21 44.47
N ASN A 4 4.60 -38.18 43.14
CA ASN A 4 4.39 -36.96 42.32
C ASN A 4 5.65 -36.11 42.01
N VAL A 5 5.84 -35.49 40.85
CA VAL A 5 4.90 -35.00 39.83
C VAL A 5 5.53 -35.17 38.44
N LEU A 6 4.79 -35.88 37.59
CA LEU A 6 4.90 -35.88 36.14
C LEU A 6 4.39 -34.50 35.63
N SER A 7 5.27 -33.66 35.06
CA SER A 7 4.85 -32.46 34.33
C SER A 7 5.93 -32.08 33.32
N GLY A 8 5.63 -32.34 32.06
CA GLY A 8 6.49 -32.05 30.92
C GLY A 8 5.96 -32.68 29.63
N VAL A 9 4.64 -32.87 29.54
CA VAL A 9 3.96 -33.15 28.28
C VAL A 9 3.61 -31.78 27.69
N ILE A 10 3.70 -31.68 26.37
CA ILE A 10 3.36 -30.51 25.55
C ILE A 10 4.45 -29.43 25.53
N PHE A 11 5.64 -29.79 25.03
CA PHE A 11 6.35 -28.81 24.20
C PHE A 11 5.48 -28.64 22.97
N LEU A 12 4.64 -27.62 23.02
CA LEU A 12 3.73 -27.26 21.95
C LEU A 12 4.52 -27.25 20.65
N LEU A 13 4.08 -28.11 19.75
CA LEU A 13 3.99 -27.85 18.33
C LEU A 13 3.29 -26.50 18.12
N VAL A 14 3.99 -25.40 18.44
CA VAL A 14 3.77 -24.12 17.79
C VAL A 14 4.32 -24.32 16.39
N LEU A 15 3.54 -25.06 15.59
CA LEU A 15 3.58 -24.92 14.16
C LEU A 15 3.27 -23.44 13.94
N SER A 16 4.35 -22.68 13.74
CA SER A 16 4.35 -21.39 13.10
C SER A 16 3.75 -21.60 11.71
N TRP A 17 2.43 -21.65 11.65
CA TRP A 17 1.69 -21.16 10.51
C TRP A 17 1.95 -19.66 10.53
N CYS A 18 3.11 -19.26 10.00
CA CYS A 18 3.17 -18.00 9.31
C CYS A 18 2.18 -18.16 8.17
N SER A 19 0.92 -17.80 8.43
CA SER A 19 -0.01 -17.46 7.37
C SER A 19 0.77 -16.43 6.57
N VAL A 20 1.25 -16.83 5.40
CA VAL A 20 1.66 -15.90 4.37
C VAL A 20 0.39 -15.12 4.09
N GLY A 21 0.21 -14.01 4.81
CA GLY A 21 -0.93 -13.14 4.70
C GLY A 21 -0.81 -12.41 3.39
N PHE A 22 -1.13 -13.10 2.30
CA PHE A 22 -1.53 -12.41 1.09
C PHE A 22 -2.96 -11.93 1.38
N SER A 23 -3.16 -10.61 1.37
CA SER A 23 -4.49 -10.05 1.55
C SER A 23 -5.35 -10.49 0.36
N ALA A 24 -6.16 -11.53 0.53
CA ALA A 24 -7.27 -11.81 -0.36
C ALA A 24 -8.27 -10.66 -0.20
N TYR A 25 -8.38 -9.82 -1.23
CA TYR A 25 -9.35 -8.74 -1.25
C TYR A 25 -10.70 -9.27 -1.70
N HIS A 26 -11.61 -9.45 -0.74
CA HIS A 26 -12.99 -9.78 -1.03
C HIS A 26 -13.77 -8.49 -1.29
N HIS A 27 -14.26 -8.32 -2.52
CA HIS A 27 -15.12 -7.20 -2.88
C HIS A 27 -16.54 -7.44 -2.32
N GLU A 28 -17.24 -6.40 -1.87
CA GLU A 28 -18.64 -6.51 -1.43
C GLU A 28 -19.52 -7.08 -2.57
N GLY A 29 -20.17 -8.22 -2.33
CA GLY A 29 -21.02 -8.89 -3.34
C GLY A 29 -20.29 -9.82 -4.32
N GLU A 30 -18.97 -10.02 -4.16
CA GLU A 30 -18.23 -11.12 -4.77
C GLU A 30 -18.82 -12.46 -4.27
N ARG A 31 -19.02 -13.43 -5.17
CA ARG A 31 -19.64 -14.74 -4.86
C ARG A 31 -18.94 -15.93 -5.52
N ASP A 32 -17.92 -15.66 -6.34
CA ASP A 32 -17.23 -16.70 -7.09
C ASP A 32 -16.01 -17.22 -6.31
N ALA A 33 -15.40 -16.43 -5.43
CA ALA A 33 -14.33 -16.87 -4.54
C ALA A 33 -14.82 -17.98 -3.61
N GLU A 34 -16.00 -17.84 -2.99
CA GLU A 34 -16.57 -18.91 -2.15
C GLU A 34 -16.72 -20.23 -2.91
N LYS A 35 -17.20 -20.19 -4.16
CA LYS A 35 -17.37 -21.37 -5.01
C LYS A 35 -16.02 -21.98 -5.38
N PHE A 36 -15.04 -21.15 -5.71
CA PHE A 36 -13.66 -21.60 -5.95
C PHE A 36 -13.07 -22.28 -4.71
N LEU A 37 -13.23 -21.69 -3.53
CA LEU A 37 -12.74 -22.24 -2.27
C LEU A 37 -13.44 -23.53 -1.85
N THR A 38 -14.64 -23.85 -2.36
CA THR A 38 -15.22 -25.18 -2.14
C THR A 38 -14.40 -26.30 -2.80
N VAL A 39 -13.72 -26.01 -3.91
CA VAL A 39 -12.86 -26.96 -4.63
C VAL A 39 -11.42 -26.85 -4.17
N TYR A 40 -10.95 -25.63 -3.91
CA TYR A 40 -9.58 -25.32 -3.50
C TYR A 40 -9.53 -24.61 -2.12
N PRO A 41 -9.93 -25.28 -1.02
CA PRO A 41 -10.06 -24.63 0.29
C PRO A 41 -8.71 -24.14 0.86
N VAL A 42 -7.61 -24.77 0.46
CA VAL A 42 -6.24 -24.38 0.87
C VAL A 42 -5.77 -23.07 0.21
N LYS A 43 -6.55 -22.53 -0.75
CA LYS A 43 -6.23 -21.28 -1.45
C LYS A 43 -6.89 -20.07 -0.82
N ALA A 44 -7.61 -20.24 0.29
CA ALA A 44 -8.15 -19.14 1.08
C ALA A 44 -7.01 -18.21 1.53
N GLY A 45 -7.18 -16.90 1.33
CA GLY A 45 -6.14 -15.92 1.66
C GLY A 45 -4.94 -15.91 0.71
N THR A 46 -5.04 -16.53 -0.48
CA THR A 46 -4.00 -16.41 -1.53
C THR A 46 -4.39 -15.35 -2.56
N LYS A 47 -3.50 -15.07 -3.51
CA LYS A 47 -3.80 -14.16 -4.64
C LYS A 47 -4.96 -14.65 -5.52
N LEU A 48 -5.31 -15.93 -5.45
CA LEU A 48 -6.40 -16.56 -6.23
C LEU A 48 -7.77 -16.41 -5.57
N ASP A 49 -7.83 -16.00 -4.31
CA ASP A 49 -9.06 -15.89 -3.53
C ASP A 49 -9.69 -14.49 -3.65
N ASN A 50 -9.87 -14.02 -4.88
CA ASN A 50 -10.51 -12.73 -5.18
C ASN A 50 -10.87 -12.62 -6.68
N CYS A 51 -11.45 -11.47 -7.07
CA CYS A 51 -11.86 -11.18 -8.44
C CYS A 51 -10.75 -11.39 -9.49
N ALA A 52 -9.47 -11.21 -9.15
CA ALA A 52 -8.36 -11.36 -10.10
C ALA A 52 -8.24 -12.79 -10.67
N LEU A 53 -8.81 -13.80 -10.01
CA LEU A 53 -8.86 -15.16 -10.56
C LEU A 53 -9.60 -15.20 -11.91
N CYS A 54 -10.71 -14.47 -12.03
CA CYS A 54 -11.57 -14.47 -13.22
C CYS A 54 -11.47 -13.17 -14.04
N HIS A 55 -10.82 -12.14 -13.51
CA HIS A 55 -10.78 -10.80 -14.11
C HIS A 55 -9.34 -10.31 -14.34
N LYS A 56 -9.15 -9.58 -15.43
CA LYS A 56 -7.88 -8.98 -15.83
C LYS A 56 -7.88 -7.47 -15.63
N GLY A 57 -6.66 -6.91 -15.52
CA GLY A 57 -6.44 -5.48 -15.67
C GLY A 57 -6.63 -5.02 -17.12
N GLY A 58 -6.43 -3.73 -17.34
CA GLY A 58 -6.48 -3.14 -18.66
C GLY A 58 -5.83 -1.75 -18.72
N GLU A 59 -5.77 -1.19 -19.92
CA GLU A 59 -5.17 0.11 -20.18
C GLU A 59 -6.18 1.05 -20.82
N TYR A 60 -6.11 2.32 -20.47
CA TYR A 60 -6.79 3.38 -21.20
C TYR A 60 -5.90 4.61 -21.37
N LEU A 61 -6.24 5.49 -22.32
CA LEU A 61 -5.59 6.79 -22.47
C LEU A 61 -6.29 7.85 -21.61
N ASP A 62 -5.52 8.56 -20.78
CA ASP A 62 -6.03 9.70 -20.04
C ASP A 62 -6.34 10.91 -20.95
N SER A 63 -6.84 12.00 -20.37
CA SER A 63 -7.15 13.23 -21.11
C SER A 63 -5.94 13.91 -21.77
N LYS A 64 -4.73 13.44 -21.50
CA LYS A 64 -3.45 13.91 -22.06
C LYS A 64 -2.82 12.87 -23.00
N ASN A 65 -3.58 11.84 -23.42
CA ASN A 65 -3.11 10.73 -24.26
C ASN A 65 -1.96 9.93 -23.63
N LYS A 66 -1.90 9.85 -22.29
CA LYS A 66 -0.95 8.98 -21.61
C LYS A 66 -1.61 7.64 -21.27
N PRO A 67 -0.92 6.51 -21.48
CA PRO A 67 -1.41 5.21 -21.04
C PRO A 67 -1.51 5.19 -19.52
N VAL A 68 -2.64 4.69 -19.03
CA VAL A 68 -2.90 4.42 -17.63
C VAL A 68 -3.29 2.96 -17.52
N GLU A 69 -2.41 2.19 -16.88
CA GLU A 69 -2.65 0.80 -16.54
C GLU A 69 -3.45 0.70 -15.24
N LEU A 70 -4.45 -0.18 -15.24
CA LEU A 70 -5.31 -0.46 -14.11
C LEU A 70 -5.25 -1.94 -13.75
N GLY A 71 -5.25 -2.24 -12.45
CA GLY A 71 -5.45 -3.59 -11.94
C GLY A 71 -6.86 -4.10 -12.25
N SER A 72 -7.12 -5.39 -11.96
CA SER A 72 -8.39 -6.04 -12.28
C SER A 72 -9.61 -5.34 -11.66
N CYS A 73 -9.52 -4.92 -10.40
CA CYS A 73 -10.60 -4.20 -9.72
C CYS A 73 -10.87 -2.83 -10.36
N GLN A 74 -9.84 -2.00 -10.55
CA GLN A 74 -10.02 -0.67 -11.15
C GLN A 74 -10.49 -0.76 -12.60
N TRP A 75 -9.99 -1.73 -13.36
CA TRP A 75 -10.46 -1.98 -14.72
C TRP A 75 -11.92 -2.41 -14.75
N CYS A 76 -12.33 -3.29 -13.83
CA CYS A 76 -13.73 -3.70 -13.68
C CYS A 76 -14.64 -2.50 -13.39
N HIS A 77 -14.32 -1.68 -12.38
CA HIS A 77 -15.14 -0.51 -12.06
C HIS A 77 -15.15 0.55 -13.15
N ARG A 78 -14.07 0.66 -13.93
CA ARG A 78 -14.01 1.56 -15.08
C ARG A 78 -14.92 1.08 -16.23
N THR A 79 -14.86 -0.21 -16.54
CA THR A 79 -15.47 -0.77 -17.75
C THR A 79 -16.88 -1.29 -17.50
N TYR A 80 -17.10 -2.00 -16.39
CA TYR A 80 -18.40 -2.52 -15.98
C TYR A 80 -19.24 -1.49 -15.22
N GLY A 81 -18.60 -0.53 -14.56
CA GLY A 81 -19.28 0.48 -13.73
C GLY A 81 -19.65 -0.05 -12.34
N TYR A 82 -19.77 0.86 -11.37
CA TYR A 82 -20.27 0.53 -10.03
C TYR A 82 -21.76 0.14 -10.02
N ASP A 83 -22.51 0.60 -11.02
CA ASP A 83 -23.93 0.29 -11.25
C ASP A 83 -24.13 -0.96 -12.12
N GLY A 84 -23.04 -1.58 -12.60
CA GLY A 84 -23.07 -2.74 -13.48
C GLY A 84 -23.64 -2.48 -14.88
N ALA A 85 -23.60 -1.22 -15.34
CA ALA A 85 -24.14 -0.82 -16.64
C ALA A 85 -23.28 -1.25 -17.85
N GLY A 86 -22.01 -1.57 -17.64
CA GLY A 86 -21.08 -1.97 -18.70
C GLY A 86 -21.11 -3.47 -19.05
N ASP A 87 -20.19 -3.90 -19.91
CA ASP A 87 -20.04 -5.33 -20.23
C ASP A 87 -18.95 -5.98 -19.35
N ILE A 88 -19.39 -6.85 -18.44
CA ILE A 88 -18.49 -7.59 -17.55
C ILE A 88 -17.50 -8.46 -18.34
N GLN A 89 -17.84 -8.94 -19.54
CA GLN A 89 -16.98 -9.81 -20.35
C GLN A 89 -15.67 -9.13 -20.77
N GLU A 90 -15.66 -7.80 -20.94
CA GLU A 90 -14.47 -7.03 -21.28
C GLU A 90 -13.44 -7.00 -20.14
N THR A 91 -13.88 -7.32 -18.93
CA THR A 91 -13.06 -7.35 -17.72
C THR A 91 -12.55 -8.76 -17.39
N MET A 92 -13.08 -9.79 -18.05
CA MET A 92 -12.79 -11.19 -17.75
C MET A 92 -11.52 -11.66 -18.47
N ASN A 93 -10.72 -12.47 -17.78
CA ASN A 93 -9.62 -13.23 -18.37
C ASN A 93 -10.16 -14.52 -19.02
N GLU A 94 -9.29 -15.31 -19.68
CA GLU A 94 -9.76 -16.49 -20.43
C GLU A 94 -10.32 -17.58 -19.50
N TYR A 95 -9.69 -17.83 -18.35
CA TYR A 95 -10.23 -18.72 -17.32
C TYR A 95 -11.62 -18.27 -16.83
N GLY A 96 -11.79 -16.98 -16.57
CA GLY A 96 -13.06 -16.41 -16.15
C GLY A 96 -14.16 -16.64 -17.18
N LYS A 97 -13.86 -16.44 -18.48
CA LYS A 97 -14.81 -16.71 -19.57
C LYS A 97 -15.18 -18.20 -19.65
N ALA A 98 -14.22 -19.09 -19.47
CA ALA A 98 -14.44 -20.54 -19.43
C ALA A 98 -15.32 -20.92 -18.22
N TYR A 99 -15.00 -20.40 -17.03
CA TYR A 99 -15.77 -20.58 -15.80
C TYR A 99 -17.19 -20.06 -15.92
N LYS A 100 -17.38 -18.91 -16.57
CA LYS A 100 -18.69 -18.37 -16.89
C LYS A 100 -19.49 -19.27 -17.82
N SER A 101 -18.85 -19.76 -18.88
CA SER A 101 -19.49 -20.65 -19.86
C SER A 101 -19.84 -22.01 -19.28
N ALA A 102 -19.06 -22.50 -18.30
CA ALA A 102 -19.29 -23.75 -17.59
C ALA A 102 -20.33 -23.66 -16.45
N GLY A 103 -20.88 -22.47 -16.18
CA GLY A 103 -22.03 -22.30 -15.27
C GLY A 103 -21.76 -21.63 -13.93
N ARG A 104 -20.55 -21.10 -13.71
CA ARG A 104 -20.15 -20.34 -12.50
C ARG A 104 -20.51 -21.03 -11.18
N ASN A 105 -20.09 -22.28 -11.01
CA ASN A 105 -20.31 -23.09 -9.80
C ASN A 105 -19.06 -23.94 -9.48
N ALA A 106 -19.08 -24.65 -8.35
CA ALA A 106 -17.96 -25.49 -7.93
C ALA A 106 -17.65 -26.61 -8.96
N GLU A 107 -18.68 -27.14 -9.61
CA GLU A 107 -18.53 -28.14 -10.67
C GLU A 107 -17.79 -27.57 -11.88
N ALA A 108 -18.04 -26.30 -12.23
CA ALA A 108 -17.35 -25.61 -13.30
C ALA A 108 -15.84 -25.53 -13.01
N VAL A 109 -15.45 -25.12 -11.80
CA VAL A 109 -14.03 -25.09 -11.38
C VAL A 109 -13.39 -26.45 -11.59
N THR A 110 -14.01 -27.51 -11.08
CA THR A 110 -13.51 -28.89 -11.24
C THR A 110 -13.42 -29.32 -12.71
N SER A 111 -14.40 -28.94 -13.53
CA SER A 111 -14.45 -29.31 -14.96
C SER A 111 -13.36 -28.65 -15.80
N LEU A 112 -12.83 -27.52 -15.32
CA LEU A 112 -11.79 -26.75 -15.98
C LEU A 112 -10.38 -27.21 -15.58
N ASN A 113 -10.20 -28.04 -14.56
CA ASN A 113 -8.88 -28.41 -14.02
C ASN A 113 -7.87 -28.91 -15.07
N SER A 114 -8.33 -29.65 -16.08
CA SER A 114 -7.47 -30.20 -17.13
C SER A 114 -7.41 -29.35 -18.39
N GLN A 115 -7.98 -28.14 -18.38
CA GLN A 115 -7.91 -27.19 -19.48
C GLN A 115 -6.72 -26.27 -19.26
N ASP A 116 -6.12 -25.82 -20.34
CA ASP A 116 -5.15 -24.73 -20.39
C ASP A 116 -5.93 -23.52 -20.95
N SER A 117 -6.37 -22.62 -20.07
CA SER A 117 -7.37 -21.62 -20.48
C SER A 117 -6.75 -20.43 -21.19
N ASP A 118 -5.49 -20.10 -20.92
CA ASP A 118 -4.77 -18.99 -21.53
C ASP A 118 -3.72 -19.41 -22.58
N GLY A 119 -3.47 -20.71 -22.71
CA GLY A 119 -2.66 -21.30 -23.78
C GLY A 119 -1.17 -21.29 -23.51
N ASP A 120 -0.75 -21.20 -22.24
CA ASP A 120 0.64 -21.10 -21.83
C ASP A 120 1.37 -22.46 -21.72
N GLY A 121 0.62 -23.56 -21.85
CA GLY A 121 1.10 -24.94 -21.80
C GLY A 121 0.96 -25.62 -20.43
N TYR A 122 0.37 -24.97 -19.43
CA TYR A 122 0.03 -25.55 -18.14
C TYR A 122 -1.49 -25.73 -18.02
N ASP A 123 -1.93 -26.79 -17.34
CA ASP A 123 -3.35 -26.91 -17.02
C ASP A 123 -3.71 -26.05 -15.80
N ASN A 124 -4.96 -25.58 -15.77
CA ASN A 124 -5.49 -24.70 -14.74
C ASN A 124 -5.22 -25.24 -13.33
N ALA A 125 -5.34 -26.56 -13.12
CA ALA A 125 -5.11 -27.17 -11.82
C ALA A 125 -3.65 -27.07 -11.39
N THR A 126 -2.70 -27.25 -12.31
CA THR A 126 -1.26 -27.09 -12.07
C THR A 126 -0.95 -25.65 -11.67
N GLU A 127 -1.50 -24.68 -12.38
CA GLU A 127 -1.33 -23.27 -12.08
C GLU A 127 -1.94 -22.88 -10.73
N ILE A 128 -3.20 -23.24 -10.48
CA ILE A 128 -3.89 -22.98 -9.21
C ILE A 128 -3.10 -23.59 -8.04
N ASN A 129 -2.62 -24.83 -8.18
CA ASN A 129 -1.82 -25.47 -7.14
C ASN A 129 -0.49 -24.74 -6.88
N ALA A 130 0.09 -24.11 -7.90
CA ALA A 130 1.30 -23.30 -7.83
C ALA A 130 1.04 -21.82 -7.46
N ASP A 131 -0.19 -21.45 -7.10
CA ASP A 131 -0.61 -20.07 -6.80
C ASP A 131 -0.42 -19.12 -7.97
N ASN A 132 -0.72 -19.58 -9.19
CA ASN A 132 -0.68 -18.85 -10.45
C ASN A 132 -2.09 -18.68 -11.04
N PHE A 133 -2.30 -17.60 -11.80
CA PHE A 133 -3.58 -17.22 -12.38
C PHE A 133 -3.84 -17.98 -13.70
N PRO A 134 -4.75 -18.95 -13.74
CA PRO A 134 -4.99 -19.80 -14.92
C PRO A 134 -5.60 -19.11 -16.17
N GLY A 135 -5.77 -17.79 -16.09
CA GLY A 135 -6.27 -16.97 -17.19
C GLY A 135 -5.26 -15.91 -17.63
N ASN A 136 -4.02 -16.00 -17.18
CA ASN A 136 -2.95 -15.08 -17.47
C ASN A 136 -1.66 -15.83 -17.85
N ALA A 137 -1.40 -15.95 -19.14
CA ALA A 137 -0.23 -16.65 -19.69
C ALA A 137 1.14 -16.07 -19.24
N ASP A 138 1.15 -14.87 -18.65
CA ASP A 138 2.36 -14.25 -18.07
C ASP A 138 2.55 -14.57 -16.57
N ASP A 139 1.68 -15.38 -15.94
CA ASP A 139 1.75 -15.80 -14.54
C ASP A 139 1.60 -17.32 -14.42
N HIS A 140 2.73 -18.03 -14.51
CA HIS A 140 2.72 -19.49 -14.66
C HIS A 140 3.84 -20.20 -13.87
N PRO A 141 3.74 -21.52 -13.60
CA PRO A 141 4.68 -22.26 -12.73
C PRO A 141 6.15 -22.26 -13.16
N GLY A 142 6.44 -21.88 -14.42
CA GLY A 142 7.80 -21.80 -14.95
C GLY A 142 8.54 -20.51 -14.58
N LEU A 143 7.86 -19.55 -13.94
CA LEU A 143 8.45 -18.27 -13.59
C LEU A 143 9.35 -18.35 -12.37
N THR A 144 10.41 -17.54 -12.39
CA THR A 144 11.25 -17.35 -11.20
C THR A 144 10.53 -16.39 -10.26
N VAL A 145 10.14 -16.90 -9.09
CA VAL A 145 9.51 -16.08 -8.04
C VAL A 145 10.45 -14.93 -7.68
N ALA A 146 9.93 -13.71 -7.72
CA ALA A 146 10.67 -12.54 -7.26
C ALA A 146 11.05 -12.73 -5.78
N PRO A 147 12.32 -12.50 -5.39
CA PRO A 147 12.70 -12.59 -3.99
C PRO A 147 11.89 -11.60 -3.18
N TYR A 148 11.39 -12.04 -2.03
CA TYR A 148 10.60 -11.22 -1.13
C TYR A 148 11.02 -11.44 0.32
N ARG A 149 10.74 -10.45 1.16
CA ARG A 149 10.90 -10.54 2.61
C ARG A 149 9.62 -10.06 3.29
N ILE A 150 9.15 -10.84 4.25
CA ILE A 150 8.00 -10.51 5.08
C ILE A 150 8.53 -10.03 6.41
N TYR A 151 8.06 -8.89 6.87
CA TYR A 151 8.37 -8.33 8.16
C TYR A 151 7.14 -8.37 9.06
N THR A 152 7.29 -8.89 10.28
CA THR A 152 6.31 -8.65 11.35
C THR A 152 6.49 -7.23 11.87
N ARG A 153 5.48 -6.72 12.59
CA ARG A 153 5.60 -5.42 13.26
C ARG A 153 6.79 -5.38 14.21
N GLU A 154 6.99 -6.44 15.01
CA GLU A 154 8.10 -6.52 15.96
C GLU A 154 9.46 -6.49 15.25
N GLN A 155 9.56 -7.11 14.08
CA GLN A 155 10.78 -7.05 13.26
C GLN A 155 11.03 -5.63 12.74
N LEU A 156 10.01 -4.94 12.26
CA LEU A 156 10.13 -3.53 11.85
C LEU A 156 10.52 -2.64 13.03
N GLU A 157 9.88 -2.80 14.18
CA GLU A 157 10.18 -2.01 15.38
C GLU A 157 11.57 -2.30 15.96
N ALA A 158 12.12 -3.49 15.70
CA ALA A 158 13.49 -3.86 16.08
C ALA A 158 14.57 -3.32 15.13
N LEU A 159 14.20 -2.84 13.94
CA LEU A 159 15.12 -2.09 13.08
C LEU A 159 15.42 -0.71 13.69
N ALA A 160 16.43 -0.03 13.15
CA ALA A 160 16.78 1.32 13.60
C ALA A 160 15.56 2.26 13.46
N ASN A 161 15.08 2.77 14.59
CA ASN A 161 13.96 3.70 14.59
C ASN A 161 14.43 5.14 14.32
N HIS A 162 13.52 5.95 13.79
CA HIS A 162 13.74 7.35 13.52
C HIS A 162 12.44 8.12 13.79
N SER A 163 12.55 9.17 14.60
CA SER A 163 11.45 10.08 14.92
C SER A 163 11.70 11.43 14.27
N GLN A 164 10.70 11.96 13.59
CA GLN A 164 10.79 13.25 12.91
C GLN A 164 9.49 14.04 13.04
N PHE A 165 9.62 15.29 13.50
CA PHE A 165 8.58 16.32 13.40
C PHE A 165 8.72 17.02 12.05
N LEU A 166 7.62 17.22 11.33
CA LEU A 166 7.61 17.86 10.03
C LEU A 166 6.24 18.42 9.67
N LEU A 167 6.24 19.35 8.71
CA LEU A 167 5.07 19.74 7.94
C LEU A 167 4.73 18.62 6.94
N MET A 168 3.47 18.22 6.90
CA MET A 168 2.89 17.35 5.90
C MET A 168 2.02 18.17 4.95
N ASN A 169 2.52 18.43 3.74
CA ASN A 169 1.69 19.00 2.69
C ASN A 169 0.80 17.91 2.09
N THR A 170 -0.50 18.16 2.03
CA THR A 170 -1.42 17.18 1.43
C THR A 170 -2.16 17.77 0.25
N SER A 171 -2.18 17.04 -0.87
CA SER A 171 -2.81 17.53 -2.10
C SER A 171 -4.33 17.76 -1.99
N ARG A 172 -4.99 17.26 -0.94
CA ARG A 172 -6.47 17.23 -0.82
C ARG A 172 -7.04 17.25 0.60
N SER A 173 -6.24 17.24 1.66
CA SER A 173 -6.70 16.97 3.03
C SER A 173 -6.36 18.09 4.03
N GLY A 174 -5.85 19.23 3.54
CA GLY A 174 -5.27 20.27 4.37
C GLY A 174 -3.88 19.87 4.88
N ASP A 175 -3.06 20.87 5.14
CA ASP A 175 -1.73 20.66 5.67
C ASP A 175 -1.78 20.44 7.16
N PHE A 176 -0.76 19.80 7.72
CA PHE A 176 -0.67 19.64 9.16
C PHE A 176 0.76 19.39 9.61
N TYR A 177 1.05 19.72 10.86
CA TYR A 177 2.27 19.31 11.52
C TYR A 177 2.04 18.04 12.33
N ALA A 178 3.02 17.13 12.33
CA ALA A 178 3.01 15.96 13.18
C ALA A 178 4.42 15.42 13.41
N GLU A 179 4.59 14.67 14.49
CA GLU A 179 5.73 13.80 14.71
C GLU A 179 5.38 12.36 14.31
N TYR A 180 6.18 11.78 13.44
CA TYR A 180 6.11 10.37 13.08
C TYR A 180 7.32 9.62 13.58
N THR A 181 7.11 8.36 13.99
CA THR A 181 8.20 7.42 14.30
C THR A 181 8.07 6.17 13.43
N GLY A 182 9.19 5.78 12.83
CA GLY A 182 9.24 4.71 11.84
C GLY A 182 10.64 4.15 11.64
N VAL A 183 10.76 3.30 10.62
CA VAL A 183 12.05 2.81 10.12
C VAL A 183 12.44 3.65 8.89
N PRO A 184 13.67 4.18 8.79
CA PRO A 184 14.16 4.73 7.53
C PRO A 184 14.02 3.71 6.40
N ILE A 185 13.38 4.09 5.30
CA ILE A 185 13.09 3.14 4.21
C ILE A 185 14.40 2.58 3.63
N LYS A 186 15.46 3.38 3.59
CA LYS A 186 16.81 2.91 3.26
C LYS A 186 17.23 1.71 4.10
N ASP A 187 17.09 1.78 5.42
CA ASP A 187 17.56 0.72 6.32
C ASP A 187 16.71 -0.54 6.18
N LEU A 188 15.40 -0.37 5.94
CA LEU A 188 14.48 -1.46 5.60
C LEU A 188 14.87 -2.18 4.30
N LEU A 189 15.24 -1.43 3.26
CA LEU A 189 15.62 -1.97 1.96
C LEU A 189 17.00 -2.64 2.00
N ASP A 190 17.94 -2.07 2.74
CA ASP A 190 19.26 -2.66 2.96
C ASP A 190 19.13 -4.00 3.70
N ASP A 191 18.32 -4.07 4.77
CA ASP A 191 18.03 -5.33 5.45
C ASP A 191 17.27 -6.31 4.53
N ALA A 192 16.37 -5.82 3.68
CA ALA A 192 15.67 -6.66 2.71
C ALA A 192 16.58 -7.23 1.61
N GLY A 193 17.81 -6.73 1.48
CA GLY A 193 18.77 -7.19 0.48
C GLY A 193 18.51 -6.60 -0.91
N ILE A 194 18.15 -5.32 -0.98
CA ILE A 194 17.95 -4.60 -2.25
C ILE A 194 19.14 -4.78 -3.20
N LEU A 195 18.85 -4.97 -4.48
CA LEU A 195 19.87 -5.14 -5.51
C LEU A 195 20.57 -3.81 -5.83
N PRO A 196 21.89 -3.79 -6.09
CA PRO A 196 22.61 -2.59 -6.51
C PRO A 196 22.11 -1.97 -7.82
N SER A 197 21.38 -2.73 -8.65
CA SER A 197 20.81 -2.28 -9.92
C SER A 197 19.40 -1.67 -9.78
N ALA A 198 18.82 -1.65 -8.58
CA ALA A 198 17.51 -1.05 -8.35
C ALA A 198 17.58 0.48 -8.57
N THR A 199 16.54 1.05 -9.17
CA THR A 199 16.47 2.49 -9.48
C THR A 199 15.34 3.21 -8.74
N GLY A 200 14.39 2.46 -8.19
CA GLY A 200 13.32 2.99 -7.36
C GLY A 200 12.53 1.88 -6.68
N ILE A 201 11.54 2.30 -5.90
CA ILE A 201 10.53 1.44 -5.29
C ILE A 201 9.14 1.90 -5.72
N LYS A 202 8.19 0.97 -5.73
CA LYS A 202 6.76 1.27 -5.81
C LYS A 202 6.11 0.75 -4.54
N VAL A 203 5.44 1.63 -3.81
CA VAL A 203 4.76 1.30 -2.56
C VAL A 203 3.28 1.22 -2.85
N TYR A 204 2.65 0.11 -2.45
CA TYR A 204 1.22 -0.10 -2.59
C TYR A 204 0.53 -0.02 -1.24
N ALA A 205 -0.58 0.73 -1.18
CA ALA A 205 -1.52 0.70 -0.08
C ALA A 205 -2.51 -0.47 -0.26
N PRO A 206 -3.21 -0.88 0.82
CA PRO A 206 -4.17 -1.97 0.74
C PRO A 206 -5.35 -1.74 -0.22
N ASP A 207 -5.68 -0.51 -0.60
CA ASP A 207 -6.70 -0.22 -1.62
C ASP A 207 -6.17 -0.33 -3.07
N GLY A 208 -4.92 -0.79 -3.23
CA GLY A 208 -4.25 -0.91 -4.52
C GLY A 208 -3.67 0.40 -5.05
N TRP A 209 -3.79 1.52 -4.32
CA TRP A 209 -3.10 2.76 -4.68
C TRP A 209 -1.58 2.57 -4.61
N GLY A 210 -0.86 2.98 -5.65
CA GLY A 210 0.58 2.82 -5.75
C GLY A 210 1.31 4.14 -5.98
N GLN A 211 2.41 4.37 -5.27
CA GLN A 211 3.28 5.52 -5.49
C GLN A 211 4.72 5.09 -5.73
N ASN A 212 5.36 5.69 -6.74
CA ASN A 212 6.76 5.45 -7.07
C ASN A 212 7.68 6.41 -6.30
N HIS A 213 8.84 5.90 -5.88
CA HIS A 213 9.90 6.68 -5.27
C HIS A 213 11.23 6.31 -5.93
N PRO A 214 11.99 7.26 -6.50
CA PRO A 214 13.34 6.97 -6.97
C PRO A 214 14.24 6.59 -5.78
N LEU A 215 15.27 5.77 -6.01
CA LEU A 215 16.25 5.54 -4.94
C LEU A 215 17.05 6.81 -4.69
N GLU A 216 17.64 7.39 -5.73
CA GLU A 216 18.50 8.57 -5.62
C GLU A 216 17.73 9.87 -5.91
N TYR A 217 18.34 11.00 -5.54
CA TYR A 217 17.79 12.32 -5.86
C TYR A 217 17.74 12.56 -7.37
N GLU A 218 16.55 12.90 -7.86
CA GLU A 218 16.30 13.28 -9.26
C GLU A 218 15.66 14.65 -9.33
N GLU A 219 16.37 15.68 -9.82
CA GLU A 219 15.90 17.07 -9.83
C GLU A 219 14.62 17.24 -10.68
N SER A 220 14.55 16.53 -11.80
CA SER A 220 13.45 16.62 -12.77
C SER A 220 12.14 15.95 -12.31
N LEU A 221 12.19 15.15 -11.24
CA LEU A 221 11.03 14.45 -10.72
C LEU A 221 10.48 15.18 -9.51
N ASP A 222 9.18 15.42 -9.48
CA ASP A 222 8.48 15.86 -8.26
C ASP A 222 8.17 14.65 -7.35
N MET A 223 9.20 13.82 -7.12
CA MET A 223 9.14 12.59 -6.35
C MET A 223 10.24 12.57 -5.29
N TYR A 224 9.96 11.83 -4.22
CA TYR A 224 10.76 11.77 -2.99
C TYR A 224 11.72 10.58 -3.05
N HIS A 225 13.01 10.84 -2.88
CA HIS A 225 14.07 9.85 -2.97
C HIS A 225 14.27 9.08 -1.66
N VAL A 226 14.81 7.86 -1.73
CA VAL A 226 14.95 6.96 -0.57
C VAL A 226 16.38 6.90 -0.02
N TYR A 227 17.37 7.18 -0.86
CA TYR A 227 18.80 7.10 -0.60
C TYR A 227 19.51 8.42 -0.92
N GLY A 228 20.70 8.57 -0.35
CA GLY A 228 21.57 9.72 -0.62
C GLY A 228 21.13 10.99 0.09
N ASN A 229 21.96 12.02 -0.03
CA ASN A 229 21.67 13.36 0.45
C ASN A 229 21.13 14.22 -0.68
N ALA A 230 20.27 15.19 -0.36
CA ALA A 230 19.94 16.24 -1.31
C ALA A 230 21.22 16.94 -1.80
N PRO A 231 21.30 17.35 -3.08
CA PRO A 231 22.50 17.96 -3.64
C PRO A 231 23.03 19.12 -2.80
N GLY A 232 24.32 19.05 -2.45
CA GLY A 232 25.00 20.07 -1.63
C GLY A 232 24.60 20.07 -0.14
N GLN A 233 23.80 19.11 0.31
CA GLN A 233 23.36 18.99 1.70
C GLN A 233 24.08 17.85 2.44
N SER A 234 24.17 17.98 3.76
CA SER A 234 24.64 16.90 4.64
C SER A 234 23.52 15.95 5.09
N TYR A 235 22.30 16.18 4.60
CA TYR A 235 21.08 15.48 5.01
C TYR A 235 20.34 14.94 3.78
N GLN A 236 19.58 13.85 3.98
CA GLN A 236 18.69 13.29 2.95
C GLN A 236 17.71 14.35 2.45
N TYR A 237 16.98 14.96 3.38
CA TYR A 237 16.12 16.10 3.11
C TYR A 237 16.66 17.35 3.79
N PRO A 238 16.49 18.54 3.17
CA PRO A 238 16.91 19.80 3.77
C PRO A 238 16.21 20.02 5.13
N PRO A 239 16.89 20.66 6.10
CA PRO A 239 16.24 21.10 7.34
C PRO A 239 15.06 22.03 7.05
N ALA A 240 13.99 21.88 7.83
CA ALA A 240 12.76 22.68 7.66
C ALA A 240 12.63 23.76 8.74
N THR A 241 11.70 24.69 8.50
CA THR A 241 11.30 25.74 9.44
C THR A 241 9.86 25.50 9.85
N TYR A 242 9.54 25.72 11.13
CA TYR A 242 8.16 25.71 11.60
C TYR A 242 7.51 27.04 11.25
N TYR A 243 6.52 26.99 10.38
CA TYR A 243 5.69 28.12 10.01
C TYR A 243 4.38 28.03 10.76
N TYR A 244 4.11 29.01 11.62
CA TYR A 244 2.78 29.23 12.16
C TYR A 244 2.18 30.47 11.52
N ASP A 245 0.95 30.37 11.06
CA ASP A 245 0.13 31.49 10.64
C ASP A 245 -1.24 31.39 11.32
N LEU A 246 -1.72 32.53 11.83
CA LEU A 246 -2.98 32.58 12.58
C LEU A 246 -4.17 32.29 11.67
N GLU A 247 -4.16 32.79 10.44
CA GLU A 247 -5.24 32.61 9.48
C GLU A 247 -5.26 31.20 8.89
N ALA A 248 -4.07 30.59 8.74
CA ALA A 248 -3.93 29.18 8.36
C ALA A 248 -4.49 28.21 9.40
N ASP A 249 -4.49 28.57 10.68
CA ASP A 249 -4.83 27.69 11.79
C ASP A 249 -6.30 27.26 11.75
N THR A 250 -6.55 26.00 11.39
CA THR A 250 -7.90 25.42 11.29
C THR A 250 -8.67 25.43 12.60
N THR A 251 -7.99 25.49 13.75
CA THR A 251 -8.65 25.60 15.07
C THR A 251 -9.12 27.03 15.33
N LYS A 252 -8.45 28.04 14.75
CA LYS A 252 -8.83 29.46 14.89
C LYS A 252 -9.78 29.92 13.80
N ASN A 253 -9.62 29.35 12.61
CA ASN A 253 -10.34 29.69 11.39
C ASN A 253 -10.91 28.41 10.76
N PRO A 254 -11.96 27.81 11.35
CA PRO A 254 -12.48 26.52 10.92
C PRO A 254 -13.09 26.52 9.51
N ASP A 255 -13.47 27.69 8.98
CA ASP A 255 -14.13 27.81 7.67
C ASP A 255 -13.12 27.96 6.50
N ASN A 256 -11.93 28.50 6.77
CA ASN A 256 -10.98 28.90 5.72
C ASN A 256 -9.50 28.64 6.05
N GLY A 257 -9.16 28.21 7.27
CA GLY A 257 -7.83 27.74 7.63
C GLY A 257 -7.44 26.50 6.82
N TRP A 258 -6.15 26.35 6.55
CA TRP A 258 -5.61 25.30 5.68
C TRP A 258 -4.51 24.46 6.33
N CYS A 259 -4.10 24.79 7.56
CA CYS A 259 -3.10 24.03 8.31
C CYS A 259 -3.59 23.66 9.72
N ASP A 260 -3.49 22.38 10.07
CA ASP A 260 -3.74 21.88 11.41
C ASP A 260 -2.47 21.90 12.28
N TYR A 261 -2.53 22.71 13.34
CA TYR A 261 -1.47 22.89 14.34
C TYR A 261 -1.78 22.19 15.67
N SER A 262 -2.83 21.37 15.74
CA SER A 262 -3.34 20.78 16.99
C SER A 262 -2.46 19.68 17.58
N ALA A 263 -1.47 19.18 16.82
CA ALA A 263 -0.55 18.15 17.28
C ALA A 263 0.20 18.59 18.54
N VAL A 264 0.38 17.65 19.48
CA VAL A 264 1.06 17.94 20.76
C VAL A 264 2.51 18.35 20.51
N SER A 265 3.15 17.77 19.49
CA SER A 265 4.49 18.10 19.01
C SER A 265 4.67 19.55 18.51
N CYS A 266 3.58 20.29 18.27
CA CYS A 266 3.62 21.73 17.99
C CYS A 266 3.80 22.59 19.25
N THR A 267 3.53 22.04 20.43
CA THR A 267 3.54 22.81 21.70
C THR A 267 4.91 23.41 21.97
N GLY A 268 4.94 24.71 22.24
CA GLY A 268 6.17 25.44 22.56
C GLY A 268 7.00 25.87 21.36
N ARG A 269 6.54 25.60 20.13
CA ARG A 269 7.15 26.11 18.90
C ARG A 269 6.56 27.46 18.52
N SER A 270 7.40 28.33 17.97
CA SER A 270 7.06 29.65 17.45
C SER A 270 7.36 29.72 15.96
N HIS A 271 6.59 30.53 15.22
CA HIS A 271 6.88 30.81 13.81
C HIS A 271 8.36 31.18 13.61
N GLY A 272 9.02 30.52 12.67
CA GLY A 272 10.43 30.72 12.35
C GLY A 272 11.38 29.79 13.11
N ASP A 273 10.90 28.98 14.06
CA ASP A 273 11.73 28.00 14.74
C ASP A 273 12.29 26.96 13.77
N SER A 274 13.53 26.55 13.98
CA SER A 274 14.11 25.45 13.21
C SER A 274 13.48 24.12 13.62
N ILE A 275 13.10 23.32 12.62
CA ILE A 275 12.73 21.93 12.83
C ILE A 275 14.02 21.10 12.86
N PHE A 276 14.51 20.87 14.07
CA PHE A 276 15.66 20.01 14.30
C PHE A 276 15.25 18.55 14.42
N VAL A 277 15.82 17.70 13.56
CA VAL A 277 15.71 16.24 13.61
C VAL A 277 17.12 15.68 13.63
N GLU A 278 17.41 14.84 14.62
CA GLU A 278 18.72 14.22 14.76
C GLU A 278 19.01 13.35 13.53
N ASN A 279 20.19 13.55 12.91
CA ASN A 279 20.58 12.92 11.64
C ASN A 279 19.72 13.31 10.42
N GLY A 280 18.97 14.43 10.53
CA GLY A 280 18.17 14.99 9.46
C GLY A 280 16.88 14.23 9.19
N LEU A 281 16.01 14.87 8.41
CA LEU A 281 14.74 14.32 7.94
C LEU A 281 14.98 13.19 6.93
N LYS A 282 14.18 12.12 7.00
CA LYS A 282 14.32 10.93 6.16
C LYS A 282 12.98 10.49 5.57
N ALA A 283 13.04 9.72 4.48
CA ALA A 283 11.89 8.92 4.05
C ALA A 283 11.75 7.73 5.01
N ILE A 284 10.60 7.62 5.69
CA ILE A 284 10.35 6.57 6.69
C ILE A 284 9.09 5.77 6.39
N LEU A 285 9.09 4.50 6.79
CA LEU A 285 7.87 3.72 7.00
C LEU A 285 7.46 3.90 8.47
N ALA A 286 6.54 4.84 8.71
CA ALA A 286 6.03 5.16 10.03
C ALA A 286 5.07 4.08 10.54
N TYR A 287 5.14 3.81 11.83
CA TYR A 287 4.20 2.95 12.57
C TYR A 287 3.63 3.65 13.82
N LYS A 288 4.09 4.88 14.13
CA LYS A 288 3.55 5.74 15.18
C LYS A 288 3.38 7.19 14.71
N ARG A 289 2.39 7.87 15.28
CA ARG A 289 2.15 9.32 15.20
C ARG A 289 1.95 9.88 16.60
N GLU A 290 2.64 10.96 16.95
CA GLU A 290 2.62 11.57 18.30
C GLU A 290 2.91 10.55 19.42
N GLY A 291 3.84 9.63 19.17
CA GLY A 291 4.23 8.56 20.10
C GLY A 291 3.23 7.39 20.22
N ALA A 292 2.02 7.51 19.70
CA ALA A 292 1.01 6.45 19.68
C ALA A 292 1.09 5.64 18.38
N ALA A 293 0.67 4.37 18.40
CA ALA A 293 0.59 3.54 17.19
C ALA A 293 -0.39 4.17 16.19
N LEU A 294 -0.09 4.06 14.90
CA LEU A 294 -1.01 4.51 13.84
C LEU A 294 -2.31 3.70 13.89
N ASP A 295 -3.43 4.39 13.67
CA ASP A 295 -4.74 3.76 13.61
C ASP A 295 -4.83 2.83 12.38
N PRO A 296 -5.38 1.61 12.54
CA PRO A 296 -5.64 0.74 11.41
C PRO A 296 -6.55 1.44 10.39
N GLY A 297 -6.13 1.44 9.14
CA GLY A 297 -6.97 1.89 8.04
C GLY A 297 -8.04 0.85 7.71
N VAL A 298 -9.19 1.31 7.23
CA VAL A 298 -10.30 0.47 6.77
C VAL A 298 -10.65 0.82 5.34
N LEU A 299 -11.08 -0.16 4.55
CA LEU A 299 -11.66 0.14 3.24
C LEU A 299 -13.08 0.66 3.44
N ASN A 300 -13.37 1.83 2.89
CA ASN A 300 -14.72 2.38 2.90
C ASN A 300 -15.60 1.71 1.83
N ASN A 301 -16.87 2.12 1.74
CA ASN A 301 -17.85 1.54 0.79
C ASN A 301 -17.48 1.77 -0.70
N GLU A 302 -16.46 2.59 -1.00
CA GLU A 302 -15.91 2.79 -2.34
C GLU A 302 -14.62 1.97 -2.57
N ASN A 303 -14.27 1.09 -1.64
CA ASN A 303 -12.99 0.35 -1.56
C ASN A 303 -11.75 1.26 -1.52
N LYS A 304 -11.88 2.48 -0.99
CA LYS A 304 -10.73 3.36 -0.75
C LYS A 304 -10.26 3.22 0.69
N LEU A 305 -8.96 3.32 0.90
CA LEU A 305 -8.40 3.36 2.24
C LEU A 305 -8.87 4.62 2.97
N ASP A 306 -9.54 4.44 4.10
CA ASP A 306 -9.88 5.46 5.08
C ASP A 306 -9.01 5.28 6.33
N GLY A 307 -8.50 6.39 6.87
CA GLY A 307 -7.46 6.41 7.90
C GLY A 307 -6.02 6.32 7.36
N GLU A 308 -5.05 6.31 8.27
CA GLU A 308 -3.61 6.37 7.93
C GLU A 308 -3.00 5.01 7.59
N GLY A 309 -3.61 3.93 8.09
CA GLY A 309 -3.07 2.59 8.00
C GLY A 309 -2.12 2.29 9.17
N PRO A 310 -1.98 1.00 9.56
CA PRO A 310 -1.04 0.60 10.61
C PRO A 310 0.43 0.91 10.26
N PHE A 311 0.69 1.24 9.00
CA PHE A 311 1.96 1.72 8.47
C PHE A 311 1.71 2.80 7.42
N ARG A 312 2.56 3.83 7.39
CA ARG A 312 2.47 4.95 6.44
C ARG A 312 3.85 5.31 5.91
N VAL A 313 3.97 5.47 4.59
CA VAL A 313 5.16 6.13 4.03
C VAL A 313 5.06 7.62 4.31
N VAL A 314 6.04 8.14 5.04
CA VAL A 314 6.15 9.55 5.38
C VAL A 314 7.42 10.09 4.74
N VAL A 315 7.24 11.07 3.86
CA VAL A 315 8.31 11.71 3.10
C VAL A 315 8.35 13.20 3.43
N PRO A 316 9.51 13.75 3.80
CA PRO A 316 9.68 15.18 4.04
C PRO A 316 9.50 15.99 2.76
N GLN A 317 9.28 17.30 2.92
CA GLN A 317 9.32 18.24 1.80
C GLN A 317 10.66 18.15 1.05
N LYS A 318 10.59 17.88 -0.25
CA LYS A 318 11.76 17.95 -1.13
C LYS A 318 12.24 19.39 -1.31
N PHE A 319 11.29 20.32 -1.39
CA PHE A 319 11.50 21.75 -1.44
C PHE A 319 10.77 22.36 -0.24
N VAL A 320 11.51 22.90 0.72
CA VAL A 320 10.93 23.41 1.97
C VAL A 320 10.11 24.66 1.69
N GLY A 321 8.90 24.69 2.25
CA GLY A 321 7.98 25.81 2.13
C GLY A 321 6.98 25.86 3.29
N GLU A 322 6.26 26.97 3.39
CA GLU A 322 5.16 27.15 4.34
C GLU A 322 3.92 26.29 3.96
N PRO A 323 2.97 26.09 4.89
CA PRO A 323 1.71 25.40 4.59
C PRO A 323 0.97 26.05 3.42
N ASP A 324 0.51 25.26 2.46
CA ASP A 324 -0.06 25.75 1.21
C ASP A 324 -1.59 25.78 1.21
N GLN A 325 -2.15 26.93 0.81
CA GLN A 325 -3.58 27.08 0.64
C GLN A 325 -4.02 26.46 -0.69
N SER A 326 -5.11 25.68 -0.66
CA SER A 326 -5.69 25.10 -1.87
C SER A 326 -6.06 26.18 -2.89
N SER A 327 -5.60 26.00 -4.13
CA SER A 327 -5.99 26.83 -5.29
C SER A 327 -7.49 26.80 -5.62
N LYS A 328 -8.27 25.93 -4.95
CA LYS A 328 -9.73 25.85 -5.05
C LYS A 328 -10.46 26.47 -3.87
N SER A 329 -9.76 27.04 -2.90
CA SER A 329 -10.38 27.74 -1.76
C SER A 329 -11.25 28.90 -2.26
N ASN A 330 -12.41 29.09 -1.63
CA ASN A 330 -13.29 30.23 -1.92
C ASN A 330 -12.74 31.56 -1.37
N ALA A 331 -11.77 31.48 -0.45
CA ALA A 331 -11.01 32.61 0.06
C ALA A 331 -9.57 32.45 -0.41
N GLN A 332 -9.22 33.09 -1.52
CA GLN A 332 -7.84 33.17 -2.03
C GLN A 332 -7.14 34.39 -1.41
N ASP A 333 -5.81 34.41 -1.40
CA ASP A 333 -4.95 35.49 -0.88
C ASP A 333 -4.92 35.65 0.64
N VAL A 334 -5.22 34.57 1.33
CA VAL A 334 -5.03 34.50 2.77
C VAL A 334 -3.57 34.14 3.06
N LYS A 335 -2.81 35.06 3.65
CA LYS A 335 -1.37 34.91 3.90
C LYS A 335 -1.07 34.90 5.38
#